data_AF-A0A0A9DGG2-F1
#
_entry.id   AF-A0A0A9DGG2-F1
#
_cell.length_a   1.000
_cell.length_b   1.000
_cell.length_c   1.000
_cell.angle_alpha   90.00
_cell.angle_beta   90.00
_cell.angle_gamma   90.00
#
_symmetry.space_group_name_H-M   'P 1'
#
loop_
_entity.id
_entity.type
_entity.pdbx_description
1 polymer ?
#
loop_
_entity_poly.entity_id
_entity_poly.type
_entity_poly.pdbx_seq_one_letter_code
_entity_poly.pdbx_strand_id
1 'polypeptide(L)'
;MIAVWGMGGIGKSTLVSNVYKKEVSNFDCRAWVSISQSYKLEDIWKKMLTDLLAEDKKEFNPETMNSAEIKLELTKILDKKRYLIILDDIWTAEVLFKIREVFVDNGLGSRVVITTRIEEVASVADDGCKIKVEPLDDHDAWLLFCRMAFPKIENHICPPDLHQCGKDIVDKCDGLPLALVAIGSLLSLKPRNDQDWRLFYNQLIWELHNNENLNRVEKILNLSYKYLPDYLKNCFLFCAMFPEDYLIHRKRLIRLWIAEGFIEQRGACSLEDTAEGYLTELARRSMLQVVRRNSFGRIKCLRMHDLVRELAIFQSKKESFSTTYDENHGVIHEGLDYRRVSVLQGNRGIPSIIDPSRLRSFITFDTSMALSSWYSFISSKPKYLAVLDLSGLPIETIPNSVGELFNLRLLCLDDTNVKELPKSVTQLQNLQTLSLEHAQLLNFPQGFSKLKKLRYLYASRLQDVTYKKIYCLGICGAI
;
A
#
# COMPACT_ATOMS: atom_id res chain seq x y z
N MET A 1 27.58 8.05 -6.80
CA MET A 1 26.70 6.86 -6.97
C MET A 1 25.32 7.34 -7.37
N ILE A 2 24.60 6.64 -8.23
CA ILE A 2 23.24 7.00 -8.68
C ILE A 2 22.26 5.96 -8.13
N ALA A 3 21.13 6.40 -7.58
CA ALA A 3 20.09 5.53 -7.06
C ALA A 3 18.78 5.69 -7.82
N VAL A 4 18.30 4.60 -8.42
CA VAL A 4 17.02 4.54 -9.15
C VAL A 4 16.03 3.77 -8.29
N TRP A 5 14.90 4.37 -7.93
CA TRP A 5 13.95 3.74 -7.03
C TRP A 5 12.49 3.93 -7.41
N GLY A 6 11.62 3.09 -6.87
CA GLY A 6 10.18 3.07 -7.17
C GLY A 6 9.58 1.69 -7.01
N MET A 7 8.27 1.58 -7.23
CA MET A 7 7.49 0.35 -7.01
C MET A 7 8.01 -0.86 -7.81
N GLY A 8 7.75 -2.08 -7.32
CA GLY A 8 8.04 -3.31 -8.06
C GLY A 8 7.29 -3.34 -9.40
N GLY A 9 7.98 -3.68 -10.49
CA GLY A 9 7.37 -3.72 -11.84
C GLY A 9 7.33 -2.39 -12.60
N ILE A 10 7.79 -1.29 -12.00
CA ILE A 10 7.75 0.06 -12.61
C ILE A 10 8.76 0.29 -13.75
N GLY A 11 9.64 -0.68 -14.04
CA GLY A 11 10.61 -0.57 -15.14
C GLY A 11 12.00 -0.02 -14.77
N LYS A 12 12.37 0.04 -13.48
CA LYS A 12 13.71 0.49 -13.02
C LYS A 12 14.87 -0.22 -13.75
N SER A 13 14.86 -1.57 -13.74
CA SER A 13 15.92 -2.37 -14.37
C SER A 13 15.93 -2.18 -15.89
N THR A 14 14.77 -1.96 -16.52
CA THR A 14 14.66 -1.64 -17.96
C THR A 14 15.29 -0.29 -18.27
N LEU A 15 15.00 0.75 -17.47
CA LEU A 15 15.57 2.08 -17.62
C LEU A 15 17.10 2.02 -17.49
N VAL A 16 17.60 1.39 -16.43
CA VAL A 16 19.04 1.21 -16.20
C VAL A 16 19.68 0.37 -17.31
N SER A 17 19.00 -0.66 -17.83
CA SER A 17 19.50 -1.48 -18.93
C SER A 17 19.69 -0.67 -20.21
N ASN A 18 18.75 0.22 -20.52
CA ASN A 18 18.86 1.10 -21.69
C ASN A 18 20.01 2.09 -21.56
N VAL A 19 20.23 2.67 -20.38
CA VAL A 19 21.37 3.57 -20.13
C VAL A 19 22.68 2.80 -20.18
N TYR A 20 22.74 1.64 -19.52
CA TYR A 20 23.92 0.77 -19.51
C TYR A 20 24.36 0.43 -20.93
N LYS A 21 23.45 0.00 -21.80
CA LYS A 21 23.77 -0.32 -23.21
C LYS A 21 24.32 0.86 -24.02
N LYS A 22 23.88 2.09 -23.72
CA LYS A 22 24.34 3.30 -24.43
C LYS A 22 25.69 3.81 -23.93
N GLU A 23 25.93 3.71 -22.63
CA GLU A 23 27.10 4.29 -21.99
C GLU A 23 28.26 3.31 -21.82
N VAL A 24 28.04 2.01 -22.08
CA VAL A 24 29.02 0.95 -21.83
C VAL A 24 30.37 1.19 -22.49
N SER A 25 30.40 1.83 -23.67
CA SER A 25 31.64 2.12 -24.42
C SER A 25 32.51 3.19 -23.76
N ASN A 26 31.99 3.94 -22.80
CA ASN A 26 32.69 5.03 -22.13
C ASN A 26 33.48 4.57 -20.88
N PHE A 27 33.41 3.28 -20.52
CA PHE A 27 34.01 2.70 -19.32
C PHE A 27 34.94 1.54 -19.66
N ASP A 28 36.05 1.43 -18.94
CA ASP A 28 37.09 0.43 -19.16
C ASP A 28 36.72 -0.95 -18.61
N CYS A 29 35.85 -0.99 -17.61
CA CYS A 29 35.32 -2.23 -17.07
C CYS A 29 33.90 -2.07 -16.54
N ARG A 30 33.16 -3.18 -16.52
CA ARG A 30 31.72 -3.17 -16.27
C ARG A 30 31.24 -4.42 -15.56
N ALA A 31 30.22 -4.27 -14.72
CA ALA A 31 29.56 -5.40 -14.07
C ALA A 31 28.06 -5.16 -13.92
N TRP A 32 27.27 -6.21 -14.10
CA TRP A 32 25.84 -6.20 -13.80
C TRP A 32 25.49 -7.31 -12.82
N VAL A 33 25.25 -6.92 -11.58
CA VAL A 33 24.87 -7.84 -10.51
C VAL A 33 23.42 -7.64 -10.16
N SER A 34 22.62 -8.70 -10.30
CA SER A 34 21.29 -8.78 -9.69
C SER A 34 21.43 -9.39 -8.30
N ILE A 35 20.91 -8.70 -7.29
CA ILE A 35 20.98 -9.10 -5.89
C ILE A 35 19.66 -9.73 -5.51
N SER A 36 19.67 -11.05 -5.29
CA SER A 36 18.51 -11.77 -4.80
C SER A 36 18.30 -11.49 -3.30
N GLN A 37 17.10 -11.79 -2.80
CA GLN A 37 16.80 -11.64 -1.37
C GLN A 37 17.56 -12.66 -0.50
N SER A 38 17.84 -13.85 -1.04
CA SER A 38 18.74 -14.84 -0.43
C SER A 38 20.13 -14.69 -1.03
N TYR A 39 20.87 -13.67 -0.58
CA TYR A 39 22.21 -13.40 -1.09
C TYR A 39 23.29 -13.96 -0.16
N LYS A 40 24.41 -14.36 -0.76
CA LYS A 40 25.70 -14.43 -0.08
C LYS A 40 26.59 -13.34 -0.68
N LEU A 41 27.25 -12.56 0.16
CA LEU A 41 28.14 -11.48 -0.29
C LEU A 41 29.26 -12.01 -1.18
N GLU A 42 29.74 -13.22 -0.88
CA GLU A 42 30.75 -13.89 -1.68
C GLU A 42 30.28 -14.13 -3.12
N ASP A 43 29.04 -14.60 -3.32
CA ASP A 43 28.47 -14.83 -4.65
C ASP A 43 28.35 -13.52 -5.45
N ILE A 44 28.02 -12.42 -4.76
CA ILE A 44 27.96 -11.08 -5.35
C ILE A 44 29.34 -10.65 -5.83
N TRP A 45 30.36 -10.73 -4.97
CA TRP A 45 31.72 -10.34 -5.32
C TRP A 45 32.32 -11.24 -6.41
N LYS A 46 32.07 -12.56 -6.35
CA LYS A 46 32.47 -13.51 -7.40
C LYS A 46 31.86 -13.11 -8.73
N LYS A 47 30.56 -12.83 -8.76
CA LYS A 47 29.88 -12.38 -9.98
C LYS A 47 30.46 -11.08 -10.52
N MET A 48 30.72 -10.09 -9.66
CA MET A 48 31.38 -8.84 -10.09
C MET A 48 32.74 -9.12 -10.70
N LEU A 49 33.56 -9.94 -10.05
CA LEU A 49 34.90 -10.26 -10.51
C LEU A 49 34.87 -10.95 -11.87
N THR A 50 33.96 -11.92 -12.05
CA THR A 50 33.75 -12.60 -13.34
C THR A 50 33.37 -11.63 -14.45
N ASP A 51 32.42 -10.73 -14.20
CA ASP A 51 31.98 -9.74 -15.20
C ASP A 51 33.11 -8.76 -15.57
N LEU A 52 33.89 -8.31 -14.59
CA LEU A 52 35.00 -7.36 -14.81
C LEU A 52 36.18 -7.99 -15.55
N LEU A 53 36.39 -9.30 -15.40
CA LEU A 53 37.48 -10.06 -16.02
C LEU A 53 37.10 -10.65 -17.39
N ALA A 54 35.83 -10.65 -17.77
CA ALA A 54 35.35 -11.25 -19.01
C ALA A 54 36.03 -10.67 -20.28
N GLU A 55 36.57 -9.46 -20.22
CA GLU A 55 37.29 -8.82 -21.33
C GLU A 55 38.80 -9.14 -21.35
N ASP A 56 39.41 -9.49 -20.21
CA ASP A 56 40.87 -9.61 -20.07
C ASP A 56 41.43 -11.02 -20.40
N LYS A 57 40.58 -11.98 -20.81
CA LYS A 57 40.95 -13.37 -21.20
C LYS A 57 41.97 -14.06 -20.27
N LYS A 58 42.06 -13.68 -19.00
CA LYS A 58 42.87 -14.39 -18.02
C LYS A 58 42.10 -15.61 -17.52
N GLU A 59 42.75 -16.77 -17.51
CA GLU A 59 42.31 -17.95 -16.75
C GLU A 59 42.38 -17.62 -15.26
N PHE A 60 41.35 -16.97 -14.75
CA PHE A 60 41.16 -16.71 -13.33
C PHE A 60 39.93 -17.49 -12.90
N ASN A 61 40.05 -18.35 -11.89
CA ASN A 61 38.95 -19.17 -11.42
C ASN A 61 38.42 -18.61 -10.09
N PRO A 62 37.33 -17.82 -10.07
CA PRO A 62 36.83 -17.15 -8.87
C PRO A 62 36.31 -18.14 -7.82
N GLU A 63 35.96 -19.36 -8.26
CA GLU A 63 35.42 -20.46 -7.45
C GLU A 63 36.38 -20.91 -6.33
N THR A 64 37.70 -20.81 -6.55
CA THR A 64 38.73 -21.31 -5.63
C THR A 64 39.20 -20.29 -4.60
N MET A 65 38.81 -19.03 -4.71
CA MET A 65 39.30 -17.93 -3.88
C MET A 65 38.47 -17.74 -2.61
N ASN A 66 39.13 -17.36 -1.51
CA ASN A 66 38.43 -16.95 -0.31
C ASN A 66 37.88 -15.51 -0.43
N SER A 67 36.96 -15.14 0.46
CA SER A 67 36.30 -13.82 0.41
C SER A 67 37.26 -12.62 0.50
N ALA A 68 38.39 -12.75 1.20
CA ALA A 68 39.37 -11.68 1.36
C ALA A 68 40.20 -11.48 0.07
N GLU A 69 40.57 -12.56 -0.59
CA GLU A 69 41.27 -12.54 -1.89
C GLU A 69 40.40 -11.89 -2.96
N ILE A 70 39.11 -12.25 -3.02
CA ILE A 70 38.18 -11.67 -4.01
C ILE A 70 38.07 -10.15 -3.81
N LYS A 71 37.92 -9.69 -2.56
CA LYS A 71 37.89 -8.25 -2.26
C LYS A 71 39.16 -7.56 -2.73
N LEU A 72 40.32 -8.12 -2.38
CA LEU A 72 41.61 -7.52 -2.68
C LEU A 72 41.86 -7.43 -4.19
N GLU A 73 41.47 -8.44 -4.96
CA GLU A 73 41.54 -8.40 -6.43
C GLU A 73 40.53 -7.43 -7.05
N LEU A 74 39.28 -7.39 -6.56
CA LEU A 74 38.31 -6.38 -6.99
C LEU A 74 38.84 -4.97 -6.77
N THR A 75 39.35 -4.66 -5.58
CA THR A 75 39.93 -3.35 -5.26
C THR A 75 41.08 -3.00 -6.21
N LYS A 76 41.99 -3.94 -6.49
CA LYS A 76 43.11 -3.73 -7.42
C LYS A 76 42.65 -3.41 -8.85
N ILE A 77 41.62 -4.09 -9.34
CA ILE A 77 41.08 -3.87 -10.69
C ILE A 77 40.40 -2.51 -10.76
N LEU A 78 39.55 -2.21 -9.77
CA LEU A 78 38.74 -1.00 -9.74
C LEU A 78 39.57 0.27 -9.49
N ASP A 79 40.73 0.17 -8.82
CA ASP A 79 41.66 1.28 -8.61
C ASP A 79 42.29 1.76 -9.93
N LYS A 80 42.50 0.88 -10.91
CA LYS A 80 43.23 1.19 -12.15
C LYS A 80 42.35 1.55 -13.34
N LYS A 81 41.06 1.24 -13.28
CA LYS A 81 40.13 1.32 -14.42
C LYS A 81 38.95 2.24 -14.11
N ARG A 82 38.44 2.93 -15.13
CA ARG A 82 37.16 3.64 -15.03
C ARG A 82 36.03 2.63 -15.14
N TYR A 83 35.26 2.45 -14.06
CA TYR A 83 34.27 1.36 -13.97
C TYR A 83 32.82 1.83 -13.97
N LEU A 84 31.94 1.01 -14.55
CA LEU A 84 30.47 1.12 -14.45
C LEU A 84 29.89 -0.14 -13.82
N ILE A 85 29.35 -0.02 -12.60
CA ILE A 85 28.81 -1.16 -11.86
C ILE A 85 27.32 -0.94 -11.61
N ILE A 86 26.51 -1.90 -12.03
CA ILE A 86 25.07 -1.94 -11.81
C ILE A 86 24.75 -2.95 -10.70
N LEU A 87 24.12 -2.48 -9.63
CA LEU A 87 23.60 -3.31 -8.54
C LEU A 87 22.07 -3.28 -8.58
N ASP A 88 21.47 -4.33 -9.11
CA ASP A 88 20.04 -4.41 -9.40
C ASP A 88 19.26 -5.09 -8.25
N ASP A 89 18.16 -4.46 -7.82
CA ASP A 89 17.18 -4.87 -6.81
C ASP A 89 17.73 -4.99 -5.37
N ILE A 90 18.37 -3.93 -4.84
CA ILE A 90 18.87 -3.89 -3.45
C ILE A 90 17.72 -3.75 -2.43
N TRP A 91 17.73 -4.60 -1.40
CA TRP A 91 16.68 -4.66 -0.36
C TRP A 91 17.04 -3.98 0.97
N THR A 92 18.32 -3.81 1.32
CA THR A 92 18.71 -3.15 2.58
C THR A 92 19.95 -2.29 2.39
N ALA A 93 20.05 -1.21 3.18
CA ALA A 93 21.21 -0.32 3.14
C ALA A 93 22.48 -1.03 3.64
N GLU A 94 22.36 -1.96 4.59
CA GLU A 94 23.47 -2.76 5.11
C GLU A 94 24.20 -3.54 4.01
N VAL A 95 23.46 -4.16 3.08
CA VAL A 95 24.04 -4.88 1.93
C VAL A 95 24.85 -3.93 1.07
N LEU A 96 24.31 -2.75 0.78
CA LEU A 96 25.00 -1.75 -0.01
C LEU A 96 26.29 -1.30 0.69
N PHE A 97 26.27 -1.08 2.01
CA PHE A 97 27.49 -0.71 2.76
C PHE A 97 28.56 -1.79 2.69
N LYS A 98 28.20 -3.08 2.84
CA LYS A 98 29.15 -4.19 2.73
C LYS A 98 29.72 -4.35 1.32
N ILE A 99 28.90 -4.16 0.28
CA ILE A 99 29.38 -4.19 -1.11
C ILE A 99 30.31 -3.00 -1.39
N ARG A 100 30.01 -1.83 -0.82
CA ARG A 100 30.81 -0.61 -1.01
C ARG A 100 32.26 -0.71 -0.52
N GLU A 101 32.57 -1.64 0.37
CA GLU A 101 33.95 -1.86 0.87
C GLU A 101 34.97 -2.17 -0.24
N VAL A 102 34.54 -2.64 -1.41
CA VAL A 102 35.42 -2.95 -2.54
C VAL A 102 35.57 -1.81 -3.55
N PHE A 103 34.75 -0.75 -3.44
CA PHE A 103 34.77 0.36 -4.39
C PHE A 103 35.88 1.36 -4.04
N VAL A 104 36.56 1.86 -5.08
CA VAL A 104 37.70 2.79 -4.95
C VAL A 104 37.39 4.08 -5.70
N ASP A 105 37.58 5.23 -5.04
CA ASP A 105 37.55 6.52 -5.74
C ASP A 105 38.95 6.87 -6.26
N ASN A 106 39.19 6.52 -7.52
CA ASN A 106 40.44 6.77 -8.23
C ASN A 106 40.41 8.07 -9.06
N GLY A 107 39.34 8.88 -8.97
CA GLY A 107 39.20 10.11 -9.75
C GLY A 107 39.00 9.92 -11.25
N LEU A 108 38.90 8.67 -11.76
CA LEU A 108 38.74 8.38 -13.19
C LEU A 108 37.30 8.56 -13.71
N GLY A 109 36.39 9.04 -12.86
CA GLY A 109 34.99 9.27 -13.25
C GLY A 109 34.13 7.99 -13.27
N SER A 110 34.48 7.01 -12.42
CA SER A 110 33.72 5.77 -12.23
C SER A 110 32.30 6.02 -11.71
N ARG A 111 31.38 5.10 -12.01
CA ARG A 111 29.96 5.21 -11.64
C ARG A 111 29.42 3.89 -11.12
N VAL A 112 28.67 3.97 -10.02
CA VAL A 112 27.87 2.87 -9.49
C VAL A 112 26.41 3.29 -9.56
N VAL A 113 25.57 2.45 -10.15
CA VAL A 113 24.12 2.65 -10.25
C VAL A 113 23.43 1.55 -9.45
N ILE A 114 22.51 1.92 -8.57
CA ILE A 114 21.71 0.97 -7.81
C ILE A 114 20.24 1.07 -8.22
N THR A 115 19.54 -0.06 -8.25
CA THR A 115 18.08 -0.07 -8.31
C THR A 115 17.48 -0.61 -7.00
N THR A 116 16.41 -0.01 -6.51
CA THR A 116 15.75 -0.47 -5.27
C THR A 116 14.26 -0.12 -5.26
N ARG A 117 13.48 -0.81 -4.42
CA ARG A 117 12.07 -0.48 -4.16
C ARG A 117 11.90 0.44 -2.96
N ILE A 118 12.98 0.67 -2.21
CA ILE A 118 12.94 1.24 -0.87
C ILE A 118 13.64 2.60 -0.89
N GLU A 119 12.90 3.65 -0.61
CA GLU A 119 13.39 5.04 -0.59
C GLU A 119 14.58 5.23 0.37
N GLU A 120 14.58 4.53 1.51
CA GLU A 120 15.67 4.56 2.48
C GLU A 120 17.00 4.05 1.90
N VAL A 121 16.96 2.98 1.10
CA VAL A 121 18.15 2.45 0.41
C VAL A 121 18.63 3.45 -0.66
N ALA A 122 17.70 4.11 -1.34
CA ALA A 122 18.03 5.15 -2.32
C ALA A 122 18.65 6.40 -1.66
N SER A 123 18.32 6.66 -0.39
CA SER A 123 18.82 7.81 0.37
C SER A 123 20.30 7.72 0.73
N VAL A 124 20.96 6.60 0.43
CA VAL A 124 22.43 6.45 0.55
C VAL A 124 23.16 7.14 -0.62
N ALA A 125 22.45 7.60 -1.65
CA ALA A 125 22.99 8.45 -2.71
C ALA A 125 22.65 9.93 -2.45
N ASP A 126 23.52 10.82 -2.95
CA ASP A 126 23.33 12.27 -2.86
C ASP A 126 22.03 12.71 -3.54
N ASP A 127 21.45 13.83 -3.09
CA ASP A 127 20.14 14.33 -3.57
C ASP A 127 20.08 14.50 -5.10
N GLY A 128 21.15 15.04 -5.72
CA GLY A 128 21.24 15.19 -7.17
C GLY A 128 21.41 13.89 -7.96
N CYS A 129 21.53 12.76 -7.27
CA CYS A 129 21.78 11.43 -7.83
C CYS A 129 20.67 10.43 -7.53
N LYS A 130 19.53 10.89 -7.02
CA LYS A 130 18.34 10.07 -6.77
C LYS A 130 17.32 10.27 -7.88
N ILE A 131 16.92 9.17 -8.51
CA ILE A 131 15.91 9.14 -9.58
C ILE A 131 14.76 8.28 -9.08
N LYS A 132 13.61 8.92 -8.84
CA LYS A 132 12.36 8.20 -8.59
C LYS A 132 11.71 7.90 -9.94
N VAL A 133 11.47 6.62 -10.23
CA VAL A 133 10.73 6.20 -11.42
C VAL A 133 9.24 6.26 -11.10
N GLU A 134 8.52 7.04 -11.89
CA GLU A 134 7.08 7.21 -11.78
C GLU A 134 6.34 6.27 -12.75
N PRO A 135 5.05 5.97 -12.49
CA PRO A 135 4.21 5.27 -13.45
C PRO A 135 4.16 5.99 -14.80
N LEU A 136 3.85 5.25 -15.86
CA LEU A 136 3.57 5.85 -17.16
C LEU A 136 2.33 6.73 -17.06
N ASP A 137 2.33 7.85 -17.79
CA ASP A 137 1.11 8.62 -17.98
C ASP A 137 0.09 7.83 -18.80
N ASP A 138 -1.17 8.26 -18.74
CA ASP A 138 -2.30 7.55 -19.37
C ASP A 138 -2.09 7.33 -20.88
N HIS A 139 -1.40 8.24 -21.56
CA HIS A 139 -1.15 8.12 -23.00
C HIS A 139 -0.11 7.03 -23.29
N ASP A 140 1.04 7.08 -22.63
CA ASP A 140 2.10 6.08 -22.78
C ASP A 140 1.67 4.71 -22.27
N ALA A 141 0.88 4.66 -21.19
CA ALA A 141 0.29 3.44 -20.67
C ALA A 141 -0.66 2.79 -21.68
N TRP A 142 -1.56 3.58 -22.27
CA TRP A 142 -2.46 3.13 -23.32
C TRP A 142 -1.71 2.62 -24.55
N LEU A 143 -0.69 3.35 -24.99
CA LEU A 143 0.14 2.98 -26.14
C LEU A 143 0.89 1.66 -25.90
N LEU A 144 1.49 1.51 -24.72
CA LEU A 144 2.17 0.28 -24.34
C LEU A 144 1.21 -0.91 -24.29
N PHE A 145 0.04 -0.74 -23.67
CA PHE A 145 -0.99 -1.78 -23.63
C PHE A 145 -1.43 -2.20 -25.04
N CYS A 146 -1.75 -1.24 -25.90
CA CYS A 146 -2.19 -1.49 -27.27
C CYS A 146 -1.14 -2.28 -28.07
N ARG A 147 0.15 -1.91 -27.95
CA ARG A 147 1.26 -2.65 -28.58
C ARG A 147 1.29 -4.12 -28.18
N MET A 148 0.96 -4.42 -26.92
CA MET A 148 1.00 -5.79 -26.40
C MET A 148 -0.29 -6.56 -26.68
N ALA A 149 -1.45 -5.91 -26.63
CA ALA A 149 -2.76 -6.54 -26.87
C ALA A 149 -3.07 -6.75 -28.36
N PHE A 150 -2.57 -5.87 -29.24
CA PHE A 150 -2.86 -5.87 -30.67
C PHE A 150 -1.60 -5.96 -31.55
N PRO A 151 -0.70 -6.94 -31.34
CA PRO A 151 0.57 -7.01 -32.07
C PRO A 151 0.39 -7.27 -33.57
N LYS A 152 -0.74 -7.88 -33.98
CA LYS A 152 -1.06 -8.21 -35.38
C LYS A 152 -1.87 -7.14 -36.11
N ILE A 153 -2.31 -6.08 -35.42
CA ILE A 153 -3.09 -4.99 -36.02
C ILE A 153 -2.11 -3.90 -36.45
N GLU A 154 -2.32 -3.32 -37.63
CA GLU A 154 -1.52 -2.19 -38.10
C GLU A 154 -1.59 -1.03 -37.11
N ASN A 155 -0.42 -0.46 -36.79
CA ASN A 155 -0.26 0.58 -35.76
C ASN A 155 -0.76 0.20 -34.35
N HIS A 156 -1.05 -1.09 -34.11
CA HIS A 156 -1.55 -1.61 -32.83
C HIS A 156 -2.85 -0.93 -32.35
N ILE A 157 -3.67 -0.44 -33.28
CA ILE A 157 -4.86 0.33 -32.94
C ILE A 157 -5.89 -0.59 -32.28
N CYS A 158 -6.40 -0.17 -31.11
CA CYS A 158 -7.48 -0.87 -30.42
C CYS A 158 -8.77 -0.77 -31.24
N PRO A 159 -9.46 -1.88 -31.53
CA PRO A 159 -10.78 -1.85 -32.16
C PRO A 159 -11.78 -1.02 -31.31
N PRO A 160 -12.66 -0.22 -31.94
CA PRO A 160 -13.59 0.65 -31.22
C PRO A 160 -14.44 -0.09 -30.17
N ASP A 161 -14.87 -1.31 -30.48
CA ASP A 161 -15.71 -2.14 -29.59
C ASP A 161 -14.99 -2.55 -28.30
N LEU A 162 -13.66 -2.62 -28.32
CA LEU A 162 -12.83 -2.99 -27.17
C LEU A 162 -12.26 -1.78 -26.44
N HIS A 163 -12.44 -0.57 -26.98
CA HIS A 163 -11.76 0.62 -26.50
C HIS A 163 -12.10 0.94 -25.04
N GLN A 164 -13.38 0.85 -24.68
CA GLN A 164 -13.82 1.13 -23.31
C GLN A 164 -13.31 0.07 -22.33
N CYS A 165 -13.55 -1.21 -22.61
CA CYS A 165 -13.07 -2.28 -21.73
C CYS A 165 -11.54 -2.30 -21.61
N GLY A 166 -10.83 -2.00 -22.70
CA GLY A 166 -9.38 -1.82 -22.69
C GLY A 166 -8.95 -0.68 -21.79
N LYS A 167 -9.64 0.46 -21.83
CA LYS A 167 -9.36 1.60 -20.93
C LYS A 167 -9.56 1.21 -19.48
N ASP A 168 -10.67 0.56 -19.16
CA ASP A 168 -10.97 0.10 -17.79
C ASP A 168 -9.85 -0.84 -17.26
N ILE A 169 -9.25 -1.67 -18.12
CA ILE A 169 -8.11 -2.54 -17.79
C ILE A 169 -6.82 -1.75 -17.59
N VAL A 170 -6.54 -0.77 -18.46
CA VAL A 170 -5.34 0.09 -18.38
C VAL A 170 -5.39 0.97 -17.14
N ASP A 171 -6.54 1.53 -16.83
CA ASP A 171 -6.78 2.35 -15.65
C ASP A 171 -6.48 1.52 -14.38
N LYS A 172 -6.92 0.27 -14.33
CA LYS A 172 -6.63 -0.67 -13.23
C LYS A 172 -5.15 -1.05 -13.11
N CYS A 173 -4.38 -0.92 -14.18
CA CYS A 173 -2.93 -1.11 -14.15
C CYS A 173 -2.18 0.13 -13.62
N ASP A 174 -2.84 1.29 -13.56
CA ASP A 174 -2.33 2.55 -13.01
C ASP A 174 -0.91 2.90 -13.48
N GLY A 175 -0.69 2.77 -14.79
CA GLY A 175 0.59 3.09 -15.44
C GLY A 175 1.74 2.11 -15.14
N LEU A 176 1.50 0.96 -14.49
CA LEU A 176 2.53 -0.02 -14.16
C LEU A 176 2.96 -0.84 -15.40
N PRO A 177 4.17 -0.65 -15.95
CA PRO A 177 4.57 -1.25 -17.23
C PRO A 177 4.53 -2.79 -17.22
N LEU A 178 4.97 -3.41 -16.12
CA LEU A 178 4.95 -4.87 -16.00
C LEU A 178 3.53 -5.45 -16.11
N ALA A 179 2.54 -4.78 -15.50
CA ALA A 179 1.15 -5.23 -15.55
C ALA A 179 0.56 -5.02 -16.94
N LEU A 180 0.77 -3.83 -17.52
CA LEU A 180 0.32 -3.51 -18.89
C LEU A 180 0.86 -4.53 -19.90
N VAL A 181 2.15 -4.86 -19.81
CA VAL A 181 2.80 -5.83 -20.69
C VAL A 181 2.24 -7.24 -20.49
N ALA A 182 2.10 -7.71 -19.25
CA ALA A 182 1.62 -9.05 -18.97
C ALA A 182 0.15 -9.24 -19.36
N ILE A 183 -0.71 -8.30 -18.97
CA ILE A 183 -2.15 -8.35 -19.25
C ILE A 183 -2.41 -8.16 -20.75
N GLY A 184 -1.77 -7.17 -21.38
CA GLY A 184 -1.88 -6.96 -22.83
C GLY A 184 -1.43 -8.20 -23.62
N SER A 185 -0.29 -8.79 -23.26
CA SER A 185 0.18 -10.03 -23.89
C SER A 185 -0.82 -11.17 -23.75
N LEU A 186 -1.43 -11.34 -22.58
CA LEU A 186 -2.43 -12.38 -22.34
C LEU A 186 -3.70 -12.14 -23.17
N LEU A 187 -4.20 -10.91 -23.19
CA LEU A 187 -5.39 -10.54 -23.98
C LEU A 187 -5.16 -10.71 -25.48
N SER A 188 -3.92 -10.58 -25.97
CA SER A 188 -3.59 -10.85 -27.36
C SER A 188 -3.88 -12.30 -27.81
N LEU A 189 -3.98 -13.23 -26.85
CA LEU A 189 -4.31 -14.64 -27.04
C LEU A 189 -5.81 -14.94 -26.91
N LYS A 190 -6.62 -13.98 -26.41
CA LYS A 190 -8.07 -14.15 -26.20
C LYS A 190 -8.85 -13.73 -27.44
N PRO A 191 -10.11 -14.20 -27.60
CA PRO A 191 -10.99 -13.68 -28.63
C PRO A 191 -11.17 -12.16 -28.49
N ARG A 192 -11.24 -11.47 -29.64
CA ARG A 192 -11.31 -10.01 -29.72
C ARG A 192 -12.76 -9.55 -29.73
N ASN A 193 -13.48 -9.82 -28.65
CA ASN A 193 -14.84 -9.34 -28.45
C ASN A 193 -14.98 -8.78 -27.03
N ASP A 194 -15.90 -7.84 -26.87
CA ASP A 194 -16.11 -7.11 -25.60
C ASP A 194 -16.56 -8.07 -24.47
N GLN A 195 -17.30 -9.14 -24.78
CA GLN A 195 -17.77 -10.10 -23.79
C GLN A 195 -16.62 -10.84 -23.09
N ASP A 196 -15.66 -11.38 -23.85
CA ASP A 196 -14.49 -12.09 -23.31
C ASP A 196 -13.56 -11.15 -22.54
N TRP A 197 -13.39 -9.92 -23.02
CA TRP A 197 -12.56 -8.91 -22.34
C TRP A 197 -13.19 -8.45 -21.03
N ARG A 198 -14.51 -8.22 -21.01
CA ARG A 198 -15.25 -7.93 -19.77
C ARG A 198 -15.24 -9.09 -18.80
N LEU A 199 -15.38 -10.32 -19.30
CA LEU A 199 -15.27 -11.52 -18.46
C LEU A 199 -13.89 -11.61 -17.82
N PHE A 200 -12.83 -11.39 -18.60
CA PHE A 200 -11.46 -11.33 -18.09
C PHE A 200 -11.29 -10.20 -17.06
N TYR A 201 -11.78 -8.99 -17.34
CA TYR A 201 -11.72 -7.87 -16.40
C TYR A 201 -12.41 -8.20 -15.08
N ASN A 202 -13.62 -8.77 -15.12
CA ASN A 202 -14.37 -9.20 -13.94
C ASN A 202 -13.66 -10.32 -13.16
N GLN A 203 -12.83 -11.11 -13.84
CA GLN A 203 -12.05 -12.21 -13.26
C GLN A 203 -10.58 -11.85 -13.02
N LEU A 204 -10.18 -10.59 -13.21
CA LEU A 204 -8.77 -10.18 -13.25
C LEU A 204 -8.00 -10.61 -12.00
N ILE A 205 -8.63 -10.53 -10.82
CA ILE A 205 -8.05 -10.97 -9.55
C ILE A 205 -7.73 -12.47 -9.61
N TRP A 206 -8.72 -13.29 -9.97
CA TRP A 206 -8.54 -14.73 -10.06
C TRP A 206 -7.46 -15.08 -11.09
N GLU A 207 -7.45 -14.40 -12.25
CA GLU A 207 -6.46 -14.57 -13.30
C GLU A 207 -5.04 -14.18 -12.82
N LEU A 208 -4.88 -13.09 -12.07
CA LEU A 208 -3.59 -12.68 -11.51
C LEU A 208 -2.98 -13.77 -10.61
N HIS A 209 -3.81 -14.51 -9.86
CA HIS A 209 -3.37 -15.52 -8.90
C HIS A 209 -3.26 -16.94 -9.47
N ASN A 210 -4.02 -17.27 -10.51
CA ASN A 210 -4.12 -18.65 -11.02
C ASN A 210 -3.58 -18.81 -12.44
N ASN A 211 -3.34 -17.73 -13.17
CA ASN A 211 -2.80 -17.80 -14.54
C ASN A 211 -1.28 -17.80 -14.52
N GLU A 212 -0.66 -18.84 -15.07
CA GLU A 212 0.80 -18.96 -15.15
C GLU A 212 1.46 -17.77 -15.85
N ASN A 213 0.78 -17.14 -16.82
CA ASN A 213 1.29 -15.98 -17.55
C ASN A 213 1.30 -14.69 -16.71
N LEU A 214 0.37 -14.56 -15.75
CA LEU A 214 0.26 -13.39 -14.87
C LEU A 214 0.96 -13.59 -13.52
N ASN A 215 1.35 -14.83 -13.21
CA ASN A 215 2.11 -15.20 -12.02
C ASN A 215 3.36 -14.32 -11.80
N ARG A 216 3.98 -13.79 -12.87
CA ARG A 216 5.12 -12.87 -12.73
C ARG A 216 4.73 -11.53 -12.10
N VAL A 217 3.57 -10.97 -12.43
CA VAL A 217 3.05 -9.72 -11.85
C VAL A 217 2.74 -9.95 -10.37
N GLU A 218 1.98 -11.02 -10.07
CA GLU A 218 1.64 -11.41 -8.72
C GLU A 218 2.90 -11.66 -7.88
N LYS A 219 3.85 -12.48 -8.35
CA LYS A 219 5.12 -12.74 -7.66
C LYS A 219 5.85 -11.45 -7.33
N ILE A 220 5.99 -10.53 -8.28
CA ILE A 220 6.75 -9.29 -8.08
C ILE A 220 6.10 -8.40 -7.01
N LEU A 221 4.77 -8.30 -7.00
CA LEU A 221 4.04 -7.55 -5.98
C LEU A 221 4.04 -8.27 -4.63
N ASN A 222 3.79 -9.58 -4.62
CA ASN A 222 3.74 -10.43 -3.44
C ASN A 222 5.10 -10.52 -2.72
N LEU A 223 6.21 -10.41 -3.44
CA LEU A 223 7.53 -10.29 -2.83
C LEU A 223 7.63 -9.05 -1.93
N SER A 224 7.00 -7.93 -2.28
CA SER A 224 7.00 -6.74 -1.41
C SER A 224 6.19 -6.97 -0.12
N TYR A 225 5.11 -7.76 -0.17
CA TYR A 225 4.32 -8.15 1.00
C TYR A 225 5.04 -9.19 1.88
N LYS A 226 5.61 -10.24 1.28
CA LYS A 226 6.29 -11.33 2.01
C LYS A 226 7.44 -10.82 2.88
N TYR A 227 8.17 -9.82 2.41
CA TYR A 227 9.31 -9.21 3.10
C TYR A 227 8.95 -7.94 3.88
N LEU A 228 7.65 -7.67 4.03
CA LEU A 228 7.18 -6.67 4.95
C LEU A 228 7.36 -7.20 6.40
N PRO A 229 7.87 -6.39 7.34
CA PRO A 229 7.93 -6.76 8.75
C PRO A 229 6.55 -7.17 9.28
N ASP A 230 6.50 -8.15 10.20
CA ASP A 230 5.23 -8.70 10.68
C ASP A 230 4.33 -7.65 11.34
N TYR A 231 4.91 -6.67 12.04
CA TYR A 231 4.17 -5.57 12.66
C TYR A 231 3.49 -4.63 11.63
N LEU A 232 3.94 -4.62 10.37
CA LEU A 232 3.33 -3.83 9.28
C LEU A 232 2.31 -4.62 8.47
N LYS A 233 2.33 -5.96 8.50
CA LYS A 233 1.41 -6.77 7.69
C LYS A 233 -0.05 -6.48 8.01
N ASN A 234 -0.41 -6.46 9.29
CA ASN A 234 -1.78 -6.12 9.71
C ASN A 234 -2.18 -4.70 9.27
N CYS A 235 -1.26 -3.74 9.37
CA CYS A 235 -1.49 -2.36 8.94
C CYS A 235 -1.74 -2.27 7.42
N PHE A 236 -0.95 -3.01 6.64
CA PHE A 236 -1.09 -3.14 5.19
C PHE A 236 -2.40 -3.82 4.79
N LEU A 237 -2.70 -5.00 5.35
CA LEU A 237 -3.94 -5.73 5.05
C LEU A 237 -5.18 -4.92 5.42
N PHE A 238 -5.13 -4.16 6.52
CA PHE A 238 -6.24 -3.29 6.91
C PHE A 238 -6.56 -2.21 5.87
N CYS A 239 -5.57 -1.77 5.08
CA CYS A 239 -5.80 -0.83 4.01
C CYS A 239 -6.62 -1.42 2.85
N ALA A 240 -6.74 -2.76 2.73
CA ALA A 240 -7.59 -3.42 1.75
C ALA A 240 -9.09 -3.18 1.97
N MET A 241 -9.47 -2.76 3.19
CA MET A 241 -10.86 -2.43 3.54
C MET A 241 -11.33 -1.09 2.99
N PHE A 242 -10.42 -0.26 2.45
CA PHE A 242 -10.81 0.99 1.81
C PHE A 242 -11.25 0.73 0.36
N PRO A 243 -12.18 1.53 -0.20
CA PRO A 243 -12.58 1.43 -1.60
C PRO A 243 -11.38 1.60 -2.55
N GLU A 244 -11.57 1.17 -3.81
CA GLU A 244 -10.64 1.48 -4.91
C GLU A 244 -10.50 3.00 -5.07
N ASP A 245 -9.30 3.48 -5.39
CA ASP A 245 -8.93 4.90 -5.46
C ASP A 245 -9.20 5.79 -4.22
N TYR A 246 -9.55 5.20 -3.09
CA TYR A 246 -9.90 5.97 -1.90
C TYR A 246 -8.71 6.78 -1.37
N LEU A 247 -8.91 8.09 -1.17
CA LEU A 247 -7.93 8.95 -0.53
C LEU A 247 -7.91 8.74 0.98
N ILE A 248 -7.00 7.90 1.45
CA ILE A 248 -6.86 7.56 2.86
C ILE A 248 -6.20 8.73 3.61
N HIS A 249 -6.97 9.36 4.49
CA HIS A 249 -6.45 10.39 5.38
C HIS A 249 -5.55 9.81 6.47
N ARG A 250 -4.31 10.32 6.55
CA ARG A 250 -3.29 9.84 7.50
C ARG A 250 -3.80 9.70 8.93
N LYS A 251 -4.41 10.77 9.47
CA LYS A 251 -4.83 10.81 10.88
C LYS A 251 -5.91 9.77 11.17
N ARG A 252 -6.84 9.55 10.23
CA ARG A 252 -7.90 8.54 10.35
C ARG A 252 -7.29 7.14 10.36
N LEU A 253 -6.41 6.84 9.42
CA LEU A 253 -5.74 5.53 9.33
C LEU A 253 -4.94 5.19 10.60
N ILE A 254 -4.17 6.15 11.12
CA ILE A 254 -3.41 5.97 12.38
C ILE A 254 -4.35 5.59 13.53
N ARG A 255 -5.47 6.29 13.71
CA ARG A 255 -6.43 6.01 14.79
C ARG A 255 -7.09 4.64 14.61
N LEU A 256 -7.40 4.24 13.38
CA LEU A 256 -7.93 2.91 13.09
C LEU A 256 -6.92 1.81 13.46
N TRP A 257 -5.65 1.94 13.10
CA TRP A 257 -4.60 0.99 13.48
C TRP A 257 -4.38 0.92 14.99
N ILE A 258 -4.41 2.06 15.69
CA ILE A 258 -4.30 2.12 17.15
C ILE A 258 -5.51 1.42 17.80
N ALA A 259 -6.73 1.69 17.33
CA ALA A 259 -7.94 1.09 17.86
C ALA A 259 -7.95 -0.44 17.67
N GLU A 260 -7.52 -0.91 16.49
CA GLU A 260 -7.31 -2.33 16.21
C GLU A 260 -6.23 -2.99 17.06
N GLY A 261 -5.35 -2.20 17.68
CA GLY A 261 -4.22 -2.69 18.46
C GLY A 261 -3.07 -3.21 17.62
N PHE A 262 -2.91 -2.75 16.38
CA PHE A 262 -1.76 -3.10 15.53
C PHE A 262 -0.48 -2.38 15.95
N ILE A 263 -0.63 -1.31 16.72
CA ILE A 263 0.48 -0.44 17.10
C ILE A 263 0.97 -0.82 18.49
N GLU A 264 2.23 -1.21 18.57
CA GLU A 264 2.91 -1.55 19.82
C GLU A 264 3.52 -0.30 20.47
N GLN A 265 3.47 -0.22 21.79
CA GLN A 265 4.16 0.83 22.51
C GLN A 265 5.67 0.54 22.54
N ARG A 266 6.49 1.43 21.97
CA ARG A 266 7.94 1.28 21.88
C ARG A 266 8.63 2.31 22.76
N GLY A 267 9.17 1.87 23.89
CA GLY A 267 9.87 2.75 24.84
C GLY A 267 8.99 3.92 25.30
N ALA A 268 9.51 5.14 25.19
CA ALA A 268 8.81 6.36 25.57
C ALA A 268 7.94 6.97 24.46
N CYS A 269 7.89 6.37 23.25
CA CYS A 269 7.10 6.90 22.14
C CYS A 269 5.60 6.73 22.39
N SER A 270 4.81 7.72 21.95
CA SER A 270 3.36 7.59 21.90
C SER A 270 2.95 6.54 20.86
N LEU A 271 1.71 6.03 20.94
CA LEU A 271 1.20 5.10 19.91
C LEU A 271 1.11 5.81 18.55
N GLU A 272 0.81 7.09 18.56
CA GLU A 272 0.72 7.96 17.39
C GLU A 272 2.07 8.08 16.68
N ASP A 273 3.15 8.28 17.43
CA ASP A 273 4.50 8.39 16.87
C ASP A 273 4.94 7.05 16.27
N THR A 274 4.66 5.92 16.95
CA THR A 274 4.94 4.59 16.39
C THR A 274 4.12 4.35 15.13
N ALA A 275 2.83 4.70 15.12
CA ALA A 275 1.96 4.53 13.97
C ALA A 275 2.37 5.41 12.77
N GLU A 276 2.83 6.63 13.03
CA GLU A 276 3.39 7.52 12.00
C GLU A 276 4.66 6.92 11.38
N GLY A 277 5.51 6.28 12.21
CA GLY A 277 6.65 5.51 11.75
C GLY A 277 6.25 4.37 10.83
N TYR A 278 5.26 3.56 11.23
CA TYR A 278 4.75 2.44 10.44
C TYR A 278 4.19 2.90 9.08
N LEU A 279 3.44 3.99 9.09
CA LEU A 279 2.87 4.58 7.88
C LEU A 279 3.97 5.08 6.92
N THR A 280 4.96 5.77 7.48
CA THR A 280 6.10 6.29 6.72
C THR A 280 6.90 5.15 6.11
N GLU A 281 7.08 4.04 6.84
CA GLU A 281 7.78 2.86 6.32
C GLU A 281 7.01 2.18 5.18
N LEU A 282 5.69 2.02 5.30
CA LEU A 282 4.85 1.50 4.20
C LEU A 282 4.95 2.39 2.96
N ALA A 283 4.98 3.71 3.13
CA ALA A 283 5.18 4.65 2.03
C ALA A 283 6.58 4.53 1.39
N ARG A 284 7.64 4.48 2.20
CA ARG A 284 9.03 4.32 1.75
C ARG A 284 9.28 3.00 1.02
N ARG A 285 8.54 1.95 1.38
CA ARG A 285 8.54 0.64 0.71
C ARG A 285 7.66 0.60 -0.55
N SER A 286 7.08 1.74 -0.95
CA SER A 286 6.17 1.87 -2.09
C SER A 286 4.91 0.99 -1.99
N MET A 287 4.47 0.65 -0.78
CA MET A 287 3.22 -0.11 -0.53
C MET A 287 2.00 0.82 -0.47
N LEU A 288 2.21 2.09 -0.09
CA LEU A 288 1.23 3.17 -0.14
C LEU A 288 1.84 4.37 -0.87
N GLN A 289 1.06 5.00 -1.75
CA GLN A 289 1.46 6.17 -2.50
C GLN A 289 1.07 7.44 -1.73
N VAL A 290 2.02 8.37 -1.54
CA VAL A 290 1.75 9.67 -0.93
C VAL A 290 1.15 10.59 -1.98
N VAL A 291 -0.13 10.93 -1.83
CA VAL A 291 -0.85 11.80 -2.78
C VAL A 291 -0.65 13.27 -2.43
N ARG A 292 -0.72 13.62 -1.15
CA ARG A 292 -0.61 15.01 -0.68
C ARG A 292 0.18 15.09 0.61
N ARG A 293 1.02 16.12 0.72
CA ARG A 293 1.66 16.56 1.97
C ARG A 293 1.01 17.86 2.47
N ASN A 294 1.10 18.12 3.76
CA ASN A 294 0.69 19.39 4.35
C ASN A 294 1.81 20.44 4.25
N SER A 295 1.54 21.67 4.71
CA SER A 295 2.51 22.79 4.73
C SER A 295 3.78 22.50 5.54
N PHE A 296 3.74 21.52 6.46
CA PHE A 296 4.88 21.08 7.26
C PHE A 296 5.61 19.88 6.63
N GLY A 297 5.32 19.54 5.38
CA GLY A 297 5.93 18.41 4.68
C GLY A 297 5.49 17.02 5.18
N ARG A 298 4.55 16.92 6.12
CA ARG A 298 4.02 15.64 6.62
C ARG A 298 2.98 15.08 5.67
N ILE A 299 2.87 13.76 5.61
CA ILE A 299 1.85 13.07 4.80
C ILE A 299 0.45 13.56 5.22
N LYS A 300 -0.39 13.92 4.25
CA LYS A 300 -1.79 14.32 4.50
C LYS A 300 -2.75 13.23 4.06
N CYS A 301 -2.58 12.77 2.82
CA CYS A 301 -3.41 11.73 2.19
C CYS A 301 -2.51 10.73 1.46
N LEU A 302 -2.93 9.47 1.45
CA LEU A 302 -2.31 8.38 0.74
C LEU A 302 -3.35 7.69 -0.15
N ARG A 303 -2.89 6.90 -1.13
CA ARG A 303 -3.70 5.86 -1.76
C ARG A 303 -2.93 4.55 -1.81
N MET A 304 -3.65 3.44 -1.92
CA MET A 304 -3.08 2.16 -2.28
C MET A 304 -3.28 1.97 -3.79
N HIS A 305 -2.22 1.64 -4.52
CA HIS A 305 -2.33 1.31 -5.95
C HIS A 305 -3.24 0.09 -6.13
N ASP A 306 -4.08 0.08 -7.17
CA ASP A 306 -5.11 -0.95 -7.36
C ASP A 306 -4.57 -2.38 -7.38
N LEU A 307 -3.52 -2.69 -8.14
CA LEU A 307 -2.88 -4.01 -8.11
C LEU A 307 -2.28 -4.39 -6.74
N VAL A 308 -1.83 -3.42 -5.95
CA VAL A 308 -1.36 -3.65 -4.57
C VAL A 308 -2.56 -3.91 -3.65
N ARG A 309 -3.67 -3.21 -3.88
CA ARG A 309 -4.94 -3.43 -3.19
C ARG A 309 -5.49 -4.81 -3.49
N GLU A 310 -5.46 -5.27 -4.73
CA GLU A 310 -5.90 -6.62 -5.10
C GLU A 310 -5.06 -7.70 -4.39
N LEU A 311 -3.74 -7.52 -4.34
CA LEU A 311 -2.86 -8.38 -3.54
C LEU A 311 -3.27 -8.37 -2.06
N ALA A 312 -3.54 -7.19 -1.48
CA ALA A 312 -3.93 -7.05 -0.08
C ALA A 312 -5.29 -7.72 0.21
N ILE A 313 -6.26 -7.60 -0.70
CA ILE A 313 -7.56 -8.28 -0.63
C ILE A 313 -7.37 -9.80 -0.68
N PHE A 314 -6.57 -10.30 -1.60
CA PHE A 314 -6.28 -11.73 -1.73
C PHE A 314 -5.66 -12.31 -0.46
N GLN A 315 -4.62 -11.65 0.08
CA GLN A 315 -3.99 -12.09 1.32
C GLN A 315 -4.96 -12.00 2.50
N SER A 316 -5.81 -10.97 2.53
CA SER A 316 -6.84 -10.82 3.57
C SER A 316 -7.87 -11.94 3.52
N LYS A 317 -8.30 -12.39 2.33
CA LYS A 317 -9.20 -13.54 2.17
C LYS A 317 -8.54 -14.83 2.61
N LYS A 318 -7.28 -15.06 2.20
CA LYS A 318 -6.50 -16.25 2.55
C LYS A 318 -6.30 -16.40 4.07
N GLU A 319 -6.13 -15.29 4.78
CA GLU A 319 -5.92 -15.27 6.23
C GLU A 319 -7.22 -15.04 7.04
N SER A 320 -8.39 -14.96 6.38
CA SER A 320 -9.67 -14.55 7.00
C SER A 320 -9.57 -13.24 7.80
N PHE A 321 -8.71 -12.32 7.35
CA PHE A 321 -8.36 -11.09 8.05
C PHE A 321 -9.47 -10.04 7.96
N SER A 322 -9.99 -9.79 6.76
CA SER A 322 -11.05 -8.82 6.47
C SER A 322 -11.82 -9.16 5.20
N THR A 323 -13.03 -8.63 5.08
CA THR A 323 -13.83 -8.67 3.85
C THR A 323 -14.43 -7.31 3.51
N THR A 324 -14.64 -7.08 2.21
CA THR A 324 -15.29 -5.92 1.63
C THR A 324 -16.64 -6.35 1.08
N TYR A 325 -17.72 -5.69 1.52
CA TYR A 325 -19.06 -5.94 1.00
C TYR A 325 -19.45 -4.87 -0.01
N ASP A 326 -19.84 -5.33 -1.19
CA ASP A 326 -20.36 -4.52 -2.29
C ASP A 326 -21.52 -5.28 -2.96
N GLU A 327 -22.71 -4.70 -2.94
CA GLU A 327 -23.91 -5.28 -3.56
C GLU A 327 -23.82 -5.43 -5.08
N ASN A 328 -23.10 -4.53 -5.77
CA ASN A 328 -23.07 -4.50 -7.24
C ASN A 328 -22.09 -5.52 -7.82
N HIS A 329 -21.01 -5.83 -7.08
CA HIS A 329 -19.96 -6.76 -7.50
C HIS A 329 -20.13 -8.16 -6.88
N GLY A 330 -21.35 -8.49 -6.47
CA GLY A 330 -21.67 -9.58 -5.57
C GLY A 330 -20.94 -10.89 -5.81
N VAL A 331 -20.11 -11.29 -4.83
CA VAL A 331 -20.03 -12.65 -4.28
C VAL A 331 -19.46 -12.51 -2.85
N ILE A 332 -20.31 -12.61 -1.82
CA ILE A 332 -19.81 -13.02 -0.50
C ILE A 332 -19.89 -14.54 -0.47
N HIS A 333 -18.75 -15.20 -0.31
CA HIS A 333 -18.72 -16.63 -0.02
C HIS A 333 -19.32 -16.88 1.37
N GLU A 334 -20.41 -17.65 1.43
CA GLU A 334 -20.98 -18.17 2.67
C GLU A 334 -19.92 -18.99 3.44
N GLY A 335 -19.86 -18.82 4.76
CA GLY A 335 -19.10 -19.69 5.65
C GLY A 335 -17.70 -19.22 6.09
N LEU A 336 -17.31 -17.96 5.86
CA LEU A 336 -16.01 -17.43 6.27
C LEU A 336 -16.09 -16.51 7.49
N ASP A 337 -15.34 -16.88 8.53
CA ASP A 337 -15.24 -16.20 9.83
C ASP A 337 -14.34 -14.95 9.77
N TYR A 338 -14.82 -13.92 9.07
CA TYR A 338 -14.08 -12.67 8.93
C TYR A 338 -14.16 -11.81 10.20
N ARG A 339 -13.01 -11.32 10.64
CA ARG A 339 -12.92 -10.47 11.84
C ARG A 339 -13.17 -9.00 11.58
N ARG A 340 -13.17 -8.56 10.32
CA ARG A 340 -13.30 -7.14 9.94
C ARG A 340 -14.10 -7.02 8.67
N VAL A 341 -15.01 -6.06 8.66
CA VAL A 341 -15.88 -5.81 7.51
C VAL A 341 -15.84 -4.34 7.17
N SER A 342 -15.77 -4.07 5.88
CA SER A 342 -16.09 -2.78 5.29
C SER A 342 -17.29 -2.91 4.37
N VAL A 343 -18.19 -1.93 4.37
CA VAL A 343 -19.34 -1.88 3.48
C VAL A 343 -19.22 -0.69 2.54
N LEU A 344 -19.12 -0.97 1.24
CA LEU A 344 -18.98 0.03 0.19
C LEU A 344 -20.36 0.52 -0.29
N GLN A 345 -21.27 -0.41 -0.54
CA GLN A 345 -22.64 -0.13 -0.97
C GLN A 345 -23.58 -1.25 -0.49
N GLY A 346 -24.65 -0.90 0.23
CA GLY A 346 -25.51 -1.83 0.97
C GLY A 346 -26.97 -1.35 1.04
N ASN A 347 -27.62 -1.18 -0.11
CA ASN A 347 -28.99 -0.67 -0.21
C ASN A 347 -30.03 -1.57 0.48
N ARG A 348 -29.77 -2.88 0.61
CA ARG A 348 -30.65 -3.84 1.30
C ARG A 348 -30.24 -4.09 2.75
N GLY A 349 -29.20 -3.40 3.23
CA GLY A 349 -28.71 -3.48 4.59
C GLY A 349 -27.47 -4.37 4.77
N ILE A 350 -27.08 -4.55 6.04
CA ILE A 350 -26.00 -5.45 6.44
C ILE A 350 -26.43 -6.90 6.15
N PRO A 351 -25.67 -7.69 5.37
CA PRO A 351 -25.99 -9.08 5.12
C PRO A 351 -26.11 -9.86 6.44
N SER A 352 -27.15 -10.70 6.56
CA SER A 352 -27.33 -11.66 7.66
C SER A 352 -26.15 -12.65 7.82
N ILE A 353 -25.23 -12.64 6.86
CA ILE A 353 -24.03 -13.48 6.75
C ILE A 353 -22.92 -13.01 7.71
N ILE A 354 -22.94 -11.75 8.15
CA ILE A 354 -21.91 -11.23 9.06
C ILE A 354 -22.27 -11.67 10.48
N ASP A 355 -21.50 -12.62 11.02
CA ASP A 355 -21.60 -12.99 12.44
C ASP A 355 -21.04 -11.85 13.30
N PRO A 356 -21.89 -11.09 14.04
CA PRO A 356 -21.43 -10.01 14.90
C PRO A 356 -20.61 -10.53 16.08
N SER A 357 -20.70 -11.82 16.41
CA SER A 357 -20.11 -12.37 17.63
C SER A 357 -18.57 -12.40 17.62
N ARG A 358 -17.93 -12.35 16.44
CA ARG A 358 -16.47 -12.39 16.26
C ARG A 358 -15.89 -11.13 15.62
N LEU A 359 -16.75 -10.19 15.22
CA LEU A 359 -16.33 -8.99 14.53
C LEU A 359 -15.55 -8.04 15.45
N ARG A 360 -14.42 -7.55 14.95
CA ARG A 360 -13.53 -6.57 15.58
C ARG A 360 -13.66 -5.19 14.96
N SER A 361 -13.99 -5.12 13.67
CA SER A 361 -14.15 -3.83 12.98
C SER A 361 -15.30 -3.85 11.99
N PHE A 362 -16.07 -2.77 12.04
CA PHE A 362 -17.12 -2.48 11.08
C PHE A 362 -16.94 -1.05 10.58
N ILE A 363 -16.75 -0.87 9.28
CA ILE A 363 -16.56 0.44 8.63
C ILE A 363 -17.54 0.59 7.48
N THR A 364 -18.25 1.72 7.42
CA THR A 364 -19.11 2.05 6.29
C THR A 364 -18.50 3.15 5.43
N PHE A 365 -18.59 2.97 4.12
CA PHE A 365 -18.35 3.99 3.11
C PHE A 365 -19.63 4.34 2.34
N ASP A 366 -20.67 3.51 2.46
CA ASP A 366 -22.00 3.75 1.92
C ASP A 366 -22.71 4.89 2.68
N THR A 367 -23.39 5.78 1.94
CA THR A 367 -24.22 6.86 2.48
C THR A 367 -25.73 6.58 2.37
N SER A 368 -26.13 5.51 1.66
CA SER A 368 -27.53 5.15 1.42
C SER A 368 -28.00 3.89 2.15
N MET A 369 -27.17 3.29 3.02
CA MET A 369 -27.53 2.06 3.74
C MET A 369 -28.80 2.23 4.58
N ALA A 370 -29.69 1.23 4.54
CA ALA A 370 -30.93 1.21 5.31
C ALA A 370 -30.68 1.23 6.83
N LEU A 371 -31.36 2.13 7.54
CA LEU A 371 -31.22 2.39 8.98
C LEU A 371 -31.48 1.17 9.89
N SER A 372 -32.25 0.19 9.44
CA SER A 372 -32.64 -0.98 10.26
C SER A 372 -31.50 -1.95 10.51
N SER A 373 -30.50 -2.02 9.63
CA SER A 373 -29.48 -3.07 9.67
C SER A 373 -28.32 -2.80 10.63
N TRP A 374 -27.83 -1.56 10.71
CA TRP A 374 -26.79 -1.23 11.69
C TRP A 374 -27.35 -1.22 13.12
N TYR A 375 -28.64 -0.88 13.28
CA TYR A 375 -29.30 -0.88 14.58
C TYR A 375 -29.45 -2.30 15.15
N SER A 376 -29.86 -3.27 14.31
CA SER A 376 -29.91 -4.68 14.69
C SER A 376 -28.52 -5.24 14.97
N PHE A 377 -27.52 -4.84 14.19
CA PHE A 377 -26.12 -5.21 14.40
C PHE A 377 -25.60 -4.77 15.78
N ILE A 378 -25.79 -3.51 16.19
CA ILE A 378 -25.38 -3.07 17.53
C ILE A 378 -26.22 -3.74 18.62
N SER A 379 -27.51 -3.95 18.36
CA SER A 379 -28.42 -4.63 19.29
C SER A 379 -28.02 -6.09 19.58
N SER A 380 -27.28 -6.72 18.67
CA SER A 380 -26.70 -8.06 18.88
C SER A 380 -25.51 -8.09 19.86
N LYS A 381 -25.00 -6.92 20.27
CA LYS A 381 -23.92 -6.75 21.26
C LYS A 381 -22.62 -7.46 20.86
N PRO A 382 -22.00 -7.07 19.72
CA PRO A 382 -20.75 -7.66 19.25
C PRO A 382 -19.61 -7.46 20.27
N LYS A 383 -19.30 -8.52 21.03
CA LYS A 383 -18.43 -8.44 22.22
C LYS A 383 -16.99 -8.05 21.91
N TYR A 384 -16.48 -8.34 20.72
CA TYR A 384 -15.09 -8.09 20.33
C TYR A 384 -14.89 -6.83 19.49
N LEU A 385 -15.95 -6.07 19.24
CA LEU A 385 -15.88 -4.89 18.38
C LEU A 385 -14.99 -3.82 19.00
N ALA A 386 -13.91 -3.48 18.30
CA ALA A 386 -12.94 -2.45 18.66
C ALA A 386 -13.13 -1.17 17.83
N VAL A 387 -13.56 -1.30 16.58
CA VAL A 387 -13.82 -0.18 15.66
C VAL A 387 -15.25 -0.23 15.15
N LEU A 388 -15.98 0.87 15.34
CA LEU A 388 -17.29 1.10 14.75
C LEU A 388 -17.25 2.46 14.04
N ASP A 389 -17.20 2.43 12.72
CA ASP A 389 -17.24 3.61 11.85
C ASP A 389 -18.53 3.58 11.03
N LEU A 390 -19.45 4.49 11.38
CA LEU A 390 -20.78 4.64 10.80
C LEU A 390 -20.91 5.98 10.07
N SER A 391 -19.77 6.54 9.63
CA SER A 391 -19.72 7.88 9.06
C SER A 391 -20.54 7.99 7.77
N GLY A 392 -21.18 9.14 7.56
CA GLY A 392 -21.99 9.43 6.39
C GLY A 392 -23.37 8.79 6.35
N LEU A 393 -23.72 7.95 7.34
CA LEU A 393 -25.05 7.35 7.43
C LEU A 393 -26.09 8.34 7.97
N PRO A 394 -27.36 8.28 7.52
CA PRO A 394 -28.43 9.18 7.95
C PRO A 394 -28.96 8.86 9.37
N ILE A 395 -28.08 8.54 10.31
CA ILE A 395 -28.40 8.12 11.68
C ILE A 395 -28.81 9.33 12.52
N GLU A 396 -29.97 9.29 13.16
CA GLU A 396 -30.42 10.35 14.08
C GLU A 396 -30.20 10.02 15.57
N THR A 397 -30.25 8.74 15.92
CA THR A 397 -30.19 8.26 17.31
C THR A 397 -29.37 7.00 17.41
N ILE A 398 -28.60 6.86 18.47
CA ILE A 398 -27.79 5.66 18.74
C ILE A 398 -28.47 4.81 19.82
N PRO A 399 -28.58 3.48 19.66
CA PRO A 399 -29.20 2.63 20.66
C PRO A 399 -28.43 2.61 21.98
N ASN A 400 -29.15 2.45 23.10
CA ASN A 400 -28.55 2.32 24.43
C ASN A 400 -27.58 1.13 24.52
N SER A 401 -27.76 0.07 23.72
CA SER A 401 -26.88 -1.10 23.67
C SER A 401 -25.45 -0.78 23.25
N VAL A 402 -25.17 0.40 22.66
CA VAL A 402 -23.81 0.83 22.34
C VAL A 402 -22.90 0.83 23.58
N GLY A 403 -23.44 1.15 24.76
CA GLY A 403 -22.68 1.16 26.02
C GLY A 403 -22.19 -0.22 26.47
N GLU A 404 -22.76 -1.30 25.91
CA GLU A 404 -22.38 -2.67 26.21
C GLU A 404 -21.18 -3.15 25.39
N LEU A 405 -20.73 -2.36 24.41
CA LEU A 405 -19.56 -2.66 23.58
C LEU A 405 -18.26 -2.38 24.33
N PHE A 406 -17.98 -3.18 25.35
CA PHE A 406 -16.86 -2.96 26.27
C PHE A 406 -15.50 -2.83 25.57
N ASN A 407 -15.28 -3.56 24.48
CA ASN A 407 -14.01 -3.55 23.73
C ASN A 407 -13.89 -2.39 22.73
N LEU A 408 -14.93 -1.57 22.57
CA LEU A 408 -14.93 -0.48 21.59
C LEU A 408 -13.90 0.58 21.96
N ARG A 409 -13.00 0.86 21.00
CA ARG A 409 -11.91 1.82 21.11
C ARG A 409 -12.10 3.01 20.16
N LEU A 410 -12.79 2.83 19.05
CA LEU A 410 -13.13 3.91 18.11
C LEU A 410 -14.62 3.87 17.76
N LEU A 411 -15.28 4.99 17.99
CA LEU A 411 -16.64 5.26 17.50
C LEU A 411 -16.59 6.49 16.59
N CYS A 412 -16.91 6.29 15.30
CA CYS A 412 -16.96 7.34 14.29
C CYS A 412 -18.41 7.52 13.82
N LEU A 413 -18.90 8.74 13.96
CA LEU A 413 -20.26 9.17 13.61
C LEU A 413 -20.17 10.48 12.81
N ASP A 414 -19.08 10.65 12.08
CA ASP A 414 -18.84 11.83 11.27
C ASP A 414 -19.92 11.90 10.17
N ASP A 415 -20.35 13.11 9.81
CA ASP A 415 -21.36 13.35 8.77
C ASP A 415 -22.70 12.60 9.00
N THR A 416 -23.06 12.35 10.27
CA THR A 416 -24.36 11.76 10.65
C THR A 416 -25.35 12.82 11.14
N ASN A 417 -26.64 12.48 11.22
CA ASN A 417 -27.69 13.35 11.77
C ASN A 417 -27.88 13.18 13.29
N VAL A 418 -26.88 12.63 14.00
CA VAL A 418 -27.02 12.30 15.43
C VAL A 418 -27.20 13.58 16.25
N LYS A 419 -28.33 13.69 16.95
CA LYS A 419 -28.69 14.86 17.76
C LYS A 419 -28.30 14.70 19.24
N GLU A 420 -28.34 13.47 19.74
CA GLU A 420 -28.04 13.12 21.13
C GLU A 420 -27.31 11.77 21.22
N LEU A 421 -26.36 11.67 22.15
CA LEU A 421 -25.74 10.39 22.52
C LEU A 421 -26.44 9.79 23.74
N PRO A 422 -26.72 8.47 23.75
CA PRO A 422 -27.33 7.83 24.91
C PRO A 422 -26.39 7.89 26.11
N LYS A 423 -26.96 7.98 27.33
CA LYS A 423 -26.17 7.99 28.58
C LYS A 423 -25.24 6.79 28.70
N SER A 424 -25.60 5.65 28.09
CA SER A 424 -24.81 4.44 28.07
C SER A 424 -23.46 4.58 27.36
N VAL A 425 -23.26 5.57 26.46
CA VAL A 425 -21.94 5.87 25.87
C VAL A 425 -20.87 6.09 26.95
N THR A 426 -21.26 6.62 28.11
CA THR A 426 -20.34 6.82 29.26
C THR A 426 -19.84 5.52 29.90
N GLN A 427 -20.36 4.36 29.49
CA GLN A 427 -19.94 3.03 29.93
C GLN A 427 -18.82 2.44 29.05
N LEU A 428 -18.47 3.09 27.93
CA LEU A 428 -17.41 2.65 27.02
C LEU A 428 -16.01 2.91 27.59
N GLN A 429 -15.61 2.13 28.61
CA GLN A 429 -14.38 2.35 29.37
C GLN A 429 -13.08 2.22 28.54
N ASN A 430 -13.15 1.54 27.39
CA ASN A 430 -12.02 1.36 26.48
C ASN A 430 -12.01 2.35 25.29
N LEU A 431 -12.96 3.27 25.21
CA LEU A 431 -13.04 4.22 24.10
C LEU A 431 -11.82 5.13 24.11
N GLN A 432 -11.11 5.17 22.98
CA GLN A 432 -9.93 5.99 22.74
C GLN A 432 -10.22 7.13 21.77
N THR A 433 -11.11 6.91 20.80
CA THR A 433 -11.52 7.93 19.81
C THR A 433 -13.03 7.99 19.73
N LEU A 434 -13.57 9.19 19.89
CA LEU A 434 -14.93 9.54 19.49
C LEU A 434 -14.87 10.64 18.44
N SER A 435 -15.44 10.39 17.27
CA SER A 435 -15.53 11.35 16.17
C SER A 435 -16.99 11.62 15.84
N LEU A 436 -17.34 12.91 15.81
CA LEU A 436 -18.65 13.49 15.58
C LEU A 436 -18.50 14.75 14.69
N GLU A 437 -17.50 14.76 13.80
CA GLU A 437 -17.32 15.88 12.87
C GLU A 437 -18.56 15.97 11.98
N HIS A 438 -19.13 17.17 11.87
CA HIS A 438 -20.32 17.46 11.07
C HIS A 438 -21.60 16.76 11.54
N ALA A 439 -21.60 16.17 12.73
CA ALA A 439 -22.81 15.69 13.38
C ALA A 439 -23.68 16.85 13.92
N GLN A 440 -24.98 16.63 14.10
CA GLN A 440 -25.92 17.61 14.64
C GLN A 440 -26.02 17.60 16.18
N LEU A 441 -24.96 17.14 16.86
CA LEU A 441 -24.99 16.89 18.30
C LEU A 441 -25.23 18.18 19.08
N LEU A 442 -26.28 18.20 19.91
CA LEU A 442 -26.63 19.37 20.71
C LEU A 442 -25.88 19.40 22.05
N ASN A 443 -25.80 18.26 22.75
CA ASN A 443 -25.17 18.15 24.06
C ASN A 443 -24.55 16.76 24.29
N PHE A 444 -23.51 16.70 25.12
CA PHE A 444 -22.95 15.44 25.61
C PHE A 444 -23.69 14.95 26.87
N PRO A 445 -23.84 13.62 27.06
CA PRO A 445 -24.49 13.08 28.24
C PRO A 445 -23.67 13.32 29.51
N GLN A 446 -24.35 13.48 30.65
CA GLN A 446 -23.70 13.56 31.95
C GLN A 446 -22.88 12.29 32.24
N GLY A 447 -21.69 12.46 32.80
CA GLY A 447 -20.77 11.36 33.11
C GLY A 447 -19.71 11.08 32.06
N PHE A 448 -19.56 11.95 31.05
CA PHE A 448 -18.52 11.84 30.02
C PHE A 448 -17.08 11.77 30.59
N SER A 449 -16.87 12.36 31.78
CA SER A 449 -15.61 12.27 32.53
C SER A 449 -15.21 10.85 32.97
N LYS A 450 -16.09 9.86 32.82
CA LYS A 450 -15.81 8.43 33.07
C LYS A 450 -14.98 7.78 31.97
N LEU A 451 -14.91 8.37 30.77
CA LEU A 451 -14.15 7.85 29.63
C LEU A 451 -12.65 8.13 29.79
N LYS A 452 -12.02 7.49 30.78
CA LYS A 452 -10.62 7.77 31.17
C LYS A 452 -9.56 7.40 30.12
N LYS A 453 -9.91 6.57 29.13
CA LYS A 453 -9.01 6.17 28.04
C LYS A 453 -9.19 7.01 26.77
N LEU A 454 -10.13 7.96 26.77
CA LEU A 454 -10.43 8.79 25.61
C LEU A 454 -9.25 9.71 25.33
N ARG A 455 -8.69 9.61 24.13
CA ARG A 455 -7.56 10.41 23.64
C ARG A 455 -8.01 11.43 22.61
N TYR A 456 -9.07 11.12 21.87
CA TYR A 456 -9.54 11.96 20.79
C TYR A 456 -11.04 12.18 20.89
N LEU A 457 -11.43 13.45 20.89
CA LEU A 457 -12.81 13.88 20.79
C LEU A 457 -12.92 14.91 19.67
N TYR A 458 -13.40 14.47 18.51
CA TYR A 458 -13.74 15.38 17.41
C TYR A 458 -15.24 15.67 17.48
N ALA A 459 -15.57 16.94 17.59
CA ALA A 459 -16.94 17.42 17.48
C ALA A 459 -16.87 18.81 16.86
N SER A 460 -17.63 19.01 15.78
CA SER A 460 -17.80 20.34 15.19
C SER A 460 -19.26 20.77 15.35
N ARG A 461 -19.47 22.08 15.52
CA ARG A 461 -20.78 22.66 15.73
C ARG A 461 -21.17 23.46 14.50
N LEU A 462 -22.32 23.16 13.91
CA LEU A 462 -22.94 24.05 12.92
C LEU A 462 -23.39 25.32 13.68
N GLN A 463 -22.78 26.47 13.36
CA GLN A 463 -23.22 27.76 13.88
C GLN A 463 -24.58 28.10 13.27
N ASP A 464 -25.57 28.31 14.13
CA ASP A 464 -26.80 29.01 13.74
C ASP A 464 -26.46 30.48 13.43
N VAL A 465 -27.05 31.03 12.37
CA VAL A 465 -26.78 32.36 11.75
C VAL A 465 -27.02 33.51 12.73
N THR A 466 -27.58 33.23 13.90
CA THR A 466 -28.04 34.20 14.90
C THR A 466 -27.01 34.56 15.99
N TYR A 467 -25.80 33.97 16.00
CA TYR A 467 -24.67 34.31 16.90
C TYR A 467 -24.96 34.33 18.43
N LYS A 468 -26.09 33.80 18.90
CA LYS A 468 -26.58 34.08 20.28
C LYS A 468 -26.12 33.13 21.39
N LYS A 469 -25.47 32.00 21.11
CA LYS A 469 -25.04 31.03 22.16
C LYS A 469 -23.71 30.35 21.84
N ILE A 470 -22.68 30.61 22.66
CA ILE A 470 -21.34 29.99 22.60
C ILE A 470 -21.30 28.74 23.49
N TYR A 471 -20.98 27.59 22.89
CA TYR A 471 -20.68 26.31 23.54
C TYR A 471 -19.67 25.58 22.63
N CYS A 472 -18.63 25.00 23.24
CA CYS A 472 -17.21 24.93 22.83
C CYS A 472 -16.79 24.57 21.38
N LEU A 473 -15.67 25.19 20.98
CA LEU A 473 -14.77 24.82 19.89
C LEU A 473 -13.91 23.59 20.28
N GLY A 474 -13.61 22.75 19.28
CA GLY A 474 -13.07 21.40 19.42
C GLY A 474 -11.83 21.23 20.29
N ILE A 475 -11.84 20.16 21.08
CA ILE A 475 -10.65 19.64 21.75
C ILE A 475 -9.91 18.75 20.76
N CYS A 476 -9.05 19.34 19.93
CA CYS A 476 -8.05 18.57 19.21
C CYS A 476 -6.83 18.40 20.13
N GLY A 477 -6.92 17.49 21.09
CA GLY A 477 -5.82 17.16 21.98
C GLY A 477 -6.09 15.89 22.78
N ALA A 478 -5.04 15.11 23.06
CA ALA A 478 -5.06 14.07 24.07
C ALA A 478 -5.61 14.68 25.38
N ILE A 479 -6.72 14.14 25.89
CA ILE A 479 -7.35 14.60 27.14
C ILE A 479 -6.43 14.28 28.32
#